data_AF-A0A3D0P8R7-F1
#
_entry.id   AF-A0A3D0P8R7-F1
#
_cell.length_a   1.000
_cell.length_b   1.000
_cell.length_c   1.000
_cell.angle_alpha   90.00
_cell.angle_beta   90.00
_cell.angle_gamma   90.00
#
_symmetry.space_group_name_H-M   'P 1'
#
loop_
_entity.id
_entity.type
_entity.pdbx_description
1 polymer ?
#
loop_
_entity_poly.entity_id
_entity_poly.type
_entity_poly.pdbx_seq_one_letter_code
_entity_poly.pdbx_strand_id
1 'polypeptide(L)' 'SYGVNIPGTPIRGGAYKIDDGTGTLWVITEDVVPNKGAEIGVKGRIGSGVSWQGRNFGLGMLEKDRRFRKR' A
#
# COMPACT_ATOMS: atom_id res chain seq x y z
N SER A 1 9.05 -0.64 -0.73
CA SER A 1 7.88 -1.37 -0.19
C SER A 1 8.36 -2.34 0.87
N TYR A 2 7.48 -2.69 1.81
CA TYR A 2 7.65 -3.77 2.78
C TYR A 2 6.39 -4.63 2.68
N GLY A 3 6.50 -5.95 2.56
CA GLY A 3 5.32 -6.79 2.41
C GLY A 3 5.60 -8.22 2.79
N VAL A 4 4.60 -8.88 3.34
CA VAL A 4 4.58 -10.32 3.60
C VAL A 4 3.54 -10.90 2.65
N ASN A 5 3.91 -11.93 1.92
CA ASN A 5 2.99 -12.72 1.10
C ASN A 5 3.45 -14.17 1.21
N ILE A 6 2.68 -15.01 1.89
CA ILE A 6 2.98 -16.44 2.06
C ILE A 6 2.09 -17.24 1.10
N PRO A 7 2.64 -17.85 0.05
CA PRO A 7 1.88 -18.66 -0.89
C PRO A 7 1.07 -19.76 -0.18
N GLY A 8 -0.19 -19.93 -0.57
CA GLY A 8 -1.07 -20.95 0.00
C GLY A 8 -1.71 -20.58 1.35
N THR A 9 -1.50 -19.37 1.86
CA THR A 9 -2.14 -18.87 3.10
C THR A 9 -2.85 -17.53 2.86
N PRO A 10 -3.82 -17.13 3.71
CA PRO A 10 -4.43 -15.80 3.65
C PRO A 10 -3.52 -14.70 4.22
N ILE A 11 -2.31 -15.02 4.67
CA ILE A 11 -1.37 -14.04 5.24
C ILE A 11 -0.71 -13.28 4.11
N ARG A 12 -1.25 -12.09 3.86
CA ARG A 12 -0.75 -11.10 2.92
C ARG A 12 -0.93 -9.70 3.50
N GLY A 13 -0.12 -8.78 3.00
CA GLY A 13 -0.20 -7.37 3.36
C GLY A 13 1.15 -6.69 3.28
N GLY A 14 1.13 -5.38 3.31
CA GLY A 14 2.34 -4.60 3.17
C GLY A 14 2.12 -3.10 3.26
N ALA A 15 3.23 -2.39 3.16
CA ALA A 15 3.32 -0.96 3.00
C ALA A 15 4.08 -0.64 1.71
N TYR A 16 3.54 0.23 0.87
CA TYR A 16 4.25 0.76 -0.29
C TYR A 16 4.08 2.26 -0.41
N LYS A 17 4.96 2.90 -1.18
CA LYS A 17 4.82 4.32 -1.50
C LYS A 17 4.16 4.44 -2.86
N ILE A 18 3.17 5.33 -2.95
CA ILE A 18 2.68 5.85 -4.21
C ILE A 18 3.25 7.25 -4.41
N ASP A 19 3.56 7.59 -5.66
CA ASP A 19 4.01 8.90 -6.10
C ASP A 19 3.08 9.34 -7.22
N ASP A 20 2.47 10.52 -7.07
CA ASP A 20 1.55 11.11 -8.04
C ASP A 20 2.18 12.27 -8.83
N GLY A 21 3.48 12.51 -8.66
CA GLY A 21 4.23 13.62 -9.25
C GLY A 21 4.27 14.89 -8.40
N THR A 22 3.42 15.00 -7.36
CA THR A 22 3.44 16.13 -6.41
C THR A 22 4.07 15.76 -5.08
N GLY A 23 4.07 14.48 -4.73
CA GLY A 23 4.66 13.96 -3.51
C GLY A 23 4.45 12.47 -3.38
N THR A 24 4.91 11.93 -2.25
CA THR A 24 4.80 10.49 -1.96
C THR A 24 3.94 10.24 -0.73
N LEU A 25 3.08 9.23 -0.80
CA LEU A 25 2.25 8.78 0.31
C LEU A 25 2.49 7.30 0.61
N TRP A 26 2.57 6.94 1.89
CA TRP A 26 2.58 5.55 2.31
C TRP A 26 1.16 4.97 2.26
N VAL A 27 1.03 3.83 1.59
CA VAL A 27 -0.20 3.05 1.51
C VAL A 27 0.03 1.72 2.22
N ILE A 28 -0.82 1.43 3.20
CA ILE A 28 -0.91 0.14 3.87
C ILE A 28 -1.98 -0.68 3.17
N THR A 29 -1.64 -1.91 2.80
CA THR A 29 -2.53 -2.84 2.12
C THR A 29 -2.58 -4.15 2.89
N GLU A 30 -3.76 -4.78 2.90
CA GLU A 30 -3.95 -6.15 3.35
C GLU A 30 -3.80 -7.15 2.18
N ASP A 31 -3.45 -6.66 0.99
CA ASP A 31 -3.21 -7.46 -0.20
C ASP A 31 -1.72 -7.48 -0.58
N VAL A 32 -1.41 -8.17 -1.68
CA VAL A 32 -0.08 -8.23 -2.25
C VAL A 32 0.36 -6.82 -2.66
N VAL A 33 1.59 -6.49 -2.29
CA VAL A 33 2.21 -5.22 -2.66
C VAL A 33 2.42 -5.17 -4.18
N PRO A 34 2.10 -4.06 -4.86
CA PRO A 34 2.25 -3.98 -6.30
C PRO A 34 3.73 -3.93 -6.72
N ASN A 35 3.99 -4.33 -7.97
CA ASN A 35 5.32 -4.26 -8.56
C ASN A 35 5.82 -2.81 -8.60
N LYS A 36 7.11 -2.61 -8.36
CA LYS A 36 7.73 -1.28 -8.44
C LYS A 36 7.55 -0.70 -9.85
N GLY A 37 7.09 0.55 -9.94
CA GLY A 37 6.85 1.25 -11.21
C GLY A 37 5.50 0.94 -11.86
N ALA A 38 4.65 0.11 -11.24
CA ALA A 38 3.29 -0.08 -11.72
C ALA A 38 2.46 1.19 -11.51
N GLU A 39 1.75 1.64 -12.55
CA GLU A 39 0.77 2.70 -12.45
C GLU A 39 -0.57 2.13 -11.95
N ILE A 40 -1.03 2.64 -10.81
CA ILE A 40 -2.22 2.14 -10.12
C ILE A 40 -3.09 3.28 -9.60
N GLY A 41 -4.39 3.03 -9.51
CA GLY A 41 -5.32 3.84 -8.72
C GLY A 41 -5.55 3.20 -7.37
N VAL A 42 -5.45 3.98 -6.29
CA VAL A 42 -5.66 3.52 -4.91
C VAL A 42 -6.83 4.28 -4.29
N LYS A 43 -7.74 3.56 -3.64
CA LYS A 43 -8.82 4.15 -2.83
C LYS A 43 -8.70 3.64 -1.40
N GLY A 44 -8.78 4.55 -0.46
CA GLY A 44 -8.58 4.21 0.95
C GLY A 44 -8.97 5.33 1.89
N ARG A 45 -8.64 5.13 3.17
CA ARG A 45 -8.83 6.13 4.23
C ARG A 45 -7.48 6.70 4.63
N ILE A 46 -7.35 8.03 4.61
CA ILE A 46 -6.18 8.72 5.14
C ILE A 46 -6.24 8.72 6.67
N GLY A 47 -5.10 8.44 7.31
CA GLY A 47 -4.93 8.52 8.75
C GLY A 47 -3.56 9.06 9.12
N SER A 48 -3.49 9.71 10.28
CA SER A 48 -2.25 10.05 10.95
C SER A 48 -1.87 8.95 11.96
N GLY A 49 -0.58 8.81 12.25
CA GLY A 49 -0.05 7.77 13.15
C GLY A 49 -0.13 6.35 12.59
N VAL A 50 -0.26 6.19 11.26
CA VAL A 50 -0.41 4.87 10.64
C VAL A 50 0.82 4.02 10.96
N SER A 51 0.59 2.91 11.66
CA SER A 51 1.63 1.99 12.09
C SER A 51 1.37 0.61 11.51
N TRP A 52 2.38 0.00 10.88
CA TRP A 52 2.29 -1.34 10.30
C TRP A 52 3.55 -2.13 10.64
N GLN A 53 3.36 -3.34 11.20
CA GLN A 53 4.42 -4.22 11.69
C GLN A 53 5.50 -3.51 12.54
N GLY A 54 5.07 -2.70 13.51
CA GLY A 54 5.97 -2.01 14.45
C GLY A 54 6.68 -0.78 13.87
N ARG A 55 6.39 -0.38 12.63
CA ARG A 55 6.91 0.86 12.02
C ARG A 55 5.81 1.91 11.93
N ASN A 56 6.12 3.13 12.37
CA ASN A 56 5.23 4.29 12.21
C ASN A 56 5.57 5.04 10.92
N PHE A 57 4.56 5.28 10.09
CA PHE A 57 4.69 5.94 8.79
C PHE A 57 4.23 7.41 8.84
N GLY A 58 3.83 7.92 10.01
CA GLY A 58 3.28 9.27 10.17
C GLY A 58 1.93 9.38 9.46
N LEU A 59 1.92 9.99 8.29
CA LEU A 59 0.73 10.12 7.43
C LEU A 59 0.70 8.97 6.42
N GLY A 60 -0.40 8.22 6.40
CA GLY A 60 -0.58 7.13 5.46
C GLY A 60 -2.03 6.88 5.09
N MET A 61 -2.23 6.04 4.09
CA MET A 61 -3.55 5.60 3.65
C MET A 61 -3.71 4.10 3.92
N LEU A 62 -4.81 3.71 4.56
CA LEU A 62 -5.24 2.32 4.58
C LEU A 62 -6.03 2.04 3.30
N GLU A 63 -5.50 1.15 2.46
CA GLU A 63 -6.12 0.74 1.21
C GLU A 63 -7.41 -0.03 1.45
N LYS A 64 -8.45 0.33 0.69
CA LYS A 64 -9.73 -0.37 0.63
C LYS A 64 -9.96 -1.02 -0.74
N ASP A 65 -9.47 -0.40 -1.81
CA ASP A 65 -9.60 -0.89 -3.17
C ASP A 65 -8.42 -0.41 -4.02
N ARG A 66 -8.02 -1.21 -5.00
CA ARG A 66 -6.93 -0.92 -5.93
C ARG A 66 -7.34 -1.27 -7.35
N ARG A 67 -7.04 -0.38 -8.29
CA ARG A 67 -7.26 -0.57 -9.72
C ARG A 67 -5.94 -0.51 -10.48
N PHE A 68 -5.69 -1.52 -11.30
CA PHE A 68 -4.60 -1.50 -12.26
C PHE A 68 -5.08 -0.87 -13.55
N ARG A 69 -4.26 -0.02 -14.18
CA ARG A 69 -4.58 0.49 -15.51
C ARG A 69 -4.66 -0.72 -16.46
N LYS A 70 -5.85 -0.98 -17.02
CA LYS A 70 -5.98 -1.98 -18.08
C LYS A 70 -5.12 -1.50 -19.25
N ARG A 71 -4.26 -2.40 -19.73
CA ARG A 71 -3.50 -2.20 -20.97
C ARG A 71 -4.44 -2.04 -22.15
#